data_AF-A0A110A300-F1
#
_entry.id   AF-A0A110A300-F1
#
_cell.length_a   1.000
_cell.length_b   1.000
_cell.length_c   1.000
_cell.angle_alpha   90.00
_cell.angle_beta   90.00
_cell.angle_gamma   90.00
#
_symmetry.space_group_name_H-M   'P 1'
#
loop_
_entity.id
_entity.type
_entity.pdbx_description
1 polymer ?
#
loop_
_entity_poly.entity_id
_entity_poly.type
_entity_poly.pdbx_seq_one_letter_code
_entity_poly.pdbx_strand_id
1 'polypeptide(L)'
;MFCPECGREVSAEDSFCVNCGCYIRPSLLQTGTSVTYTPDEQQTGTYTDPYVYQEPYVEPKRSKGPAVAMVLVVAIIIISAALVLPMVQTSIHGSLYGKSFNSGVSLGGMANADQEFCLTAVSGFDASTATLTASGEDAVITLAESISQTYTTIDWNVKRDGDSVTPITQNGGTMTFCPQYYDTYTVTATCSDGGTPVVYNFEFRVDVYHTYGWKFDGGKFSFSISYDADEYLTQKNDTTYHHRTVATTYGCIPNWTSTTKFVVITPTIVAIESYLKDLYTKAYGSCTTDQRYADFILSFIQLNFTYELDEDQYSENTHYKDQDYYAYPMETVYSGKGDCEDTTFLADAIYKQAGYKTAVVIIPGHAMAAVALDNYTAPELSSGEILKAVVDGVTYYACETTVNEYQPVGASAGTYSGEYYSHYIGRYSGTIGYYGFYQVEEAAT
;
A
#
# COMPACT_ATOMS: atom_id res chain seq x y z
N MET A 1 -16.40 0.86 27.30
CA MET A 1 -16.70 2.20 26.69
C MET A 1 -15.70 2.46 25.59
N PHE A 2 -15.83 3.47 24.72
CA PHE A 2 -14.90 3.65 23.61
C PHE A 2 -14.24 5.03 23.64
N CYS A 3 -12.94 5.08 23.34
CA CYS A 3 -12.21 6.33 23.25
C CYS A 3 -12.80 7.19 22.12
N PRO A 4 -13.12 8.46 22.36
CA PRO A 4 -13.74 9.32 21.35
C PRO A 4 -12.77 9.69 20.20
N GLU A 5 -11.47 9.62 20.45
CA GLU A 5 -10.43 9.89 19.45
C GLU A 5 -10.13 8.65 18.62
N CYS A 6 -9.58 7.59 19.23
CA CYS A 6 -9.14 6.40 18.47
C CYS A 6 -10.19 5.28 18.34
N GLY A 7 -11.37 5.42 18.95
CA GLY A 7 -12.46 4.45 18.82
C GLY A 7 -12.25 3.09 19.51
N ARG A 8 -11.13 2.88 20.20
CA ARG A 8 -10.79 1.63 20.92
C ARG A 8 -11.55 1.49 22.23
N GLU A 9 -11.80 0.25 22.64
CA GLU A 9 -12.47 -0.02 23.91
C GLU A 9 -11.59 0.40 25.09
N VAL A 10 -12.19 1.12 26.04
CA VAL A 10 -11.58 1.64 27.27
C VAL A 10 -12.45 1.24 28.46
N SER A 11 -11.82 1.01 29.61
CA SER A 11 -12.52 0.68 30.86
C SER A 11 -13.18 1.92 31.45
N ALA A 12 -14.30 1.74 32.17
CA ALA A 12 -15.01 2.83 32.83
C ALA A 12 -14.21 3.53 33.95
N GLU A 13 -13.12 2.91 34.40
CA GLU A 13 -12.25 3.43 35.45
C GLU A 13 -11.01 4.16 34.90
N ASP A 14 -10.77 4.08 33.58
CA ASP A 14 -9.60 4.68 32.94
C ASP A 14 -9.81 6.18 32.74
N SER A 15 -8.90 6.98 33.33
CA SER A 15 -8.89 8.44 33.12
C SER A 15 -8.30 8.83 31.75
N PHE A 16 -7.56 7.94 31.10
CA PHE A 16 -6.92 8.17 29.81
C PHE A 16 -7.00 6.91 28.95
N CYS A 17 -7.15 7.07 27.64
CA CYS A 17 -7.07 5.96 26.71
C CYS A 17 -5.63 5.43 26.69
N VAL A 18 -5.47 4.15 27.04
CA VAL A 18 -4.16 3.46 26.99
C VAL A 18 -3.57 3.38 25.58
N ASN A 19 -4.39 3.59 24.55
CA ASN A 19 -3.98 3.53 23.14
C ASN A 19 -3.43 4.86 22.63
N CYS A 20 -4.19 5.96 22.79
CA CYS A 20 -3.85 7.26 22.19
C CYS A 20 -3.60 8.38 23.22
N GLY A 21 -3.64 8.09 24.52
CA GLY A 21 -3.42 9.07 25.58
C GLY A 21 -4.56 10.08 25.79
N CYS A 22 -5.66 10.00 25.01
CA CYS A 22 -6.80 10.90 25.14
C CYS A 22 -7.47 10.80 26.53
N TYR A 23 -7.67 11.93 27.20
CA TYR A 23 -8.36 12.00 28.50
C TYR A 23 -9.85 11.68 28.36
N ILE A 24 -10.32 10.66 29.08
CA ILE A 24 -11.71 10.20 28.98
C ILE A 24 -12.56 10.95 30.01
N ARG A 25 -13.34 11.93 29.54
CA ARG A 25 -14.27 12.69 30.40
C ARG A 25 -15.53 11.85 30.70
N PRO A 26 -15.81 11.49 31.96
CA PRO A 26 -16.99 10.67 32.31
C PRO A 26 -18.35 11.33 32.00
N SER A 27 -18.38 12.62 31.65
CA SER A 27 -19.60 13.41 31.46
C SER A 27 -20.11 13.53 30.02
N LEU A 28 -19.46 12.89 29.03
CA LEU A 28 -19.90 12.88 27.61
C LEU A 28 -20.50 11.52 27.18
N LEU A 29 -21.00 10.75 28.14
CA LEU A 29 -21.63 9.44 27.91
C LEU A 29 -22.98 9.62 27.21
N GLN A 30 -23.08 9.29 25.91
CA GLN A 30 -24.36 9.03 25.26
C GLN A 30 -24.70 7.54 25.40
N THR A 31 -25.73 7.25 26.20
CA THR A 31 -26.44 5.97 26.16
C THR A 31 -27.24 5.90 24.85
N GLY A 32 -26.98 4.86 24.07
CA GLY A 32 -27.56 4.67 22.73
C GLY A 32 -29.06 4.90 22.69
N THR A 33 -29.50 5.81 21.83
CA THR A 33 -30.90 5.94 21.43
C THR A 33 -30.94 5.83 19.92
N SER A 34 -31.62 4.80 19.42
CA SER A 34 -31.87 4.56 18.00
C SER A 34 -32.77 5.65 17.44
N VAL A 35 -32.30 6.37 16.41
CA VAL A 35 -33.14 7.24 15.59
C VAL A 35 -33.45 6.49 14.30
N THR A 36 -34.74 6.22 14.07
CA THR A 36 -35.24 5.64 12.82
C THR A 36 -35.45 6.77 11.81
N TYR A 37 -34.88 6.63 10.62
CA TYR A 37 -35.06 7.58 9.51
C TYR A 37 -36.07 7.01 8.50
N THR A 38 -36.98 7.88 8.04
CA THR A 38 -37.88 7.64 6.90
C THR A 38 -37.53 8.66 5.82
N PRO A 39 -37.30 8.25 4.55
CA PRO A 39 -36.93 9.19 3.50
C PRO A 39 -38.16 9.94 3.00
N ASP A 40 -38.03 11.27 2.84
CA ASP A 40 -39.03 12.12 2.21
C ASP A 40 -38.60 12.57 0.81
N GLU A 41 -39.62 12.98 0.06
CA GLU A 41 -39.78 13.01 -1.40
C GLU A 41 -38.79 13.87 -2.22
N GLN A 42 -38.44 13.35 -3.41
CA GLN A 42 -37.49 13.89 -4.39
C GLN A 42 -37.86 15.30 -4.93
N GLN A 43 -36.86 16.18 -5.09
CA GLN A 43 -36.94 17.28 -6.06
C GLN A 43 -35.82 17.16 -7.10
N THR A 44 -36.22 16.97 -8.35
CA THR A 44 -35.38 16.82 -9.53
C THR A 44 -34.95 18.17 -10.09
N GLY A 45 -33.66 18.47 -10.09
CA GLY A 45 -33.04 19.56 -10.85
C GLY A 45 -31.97 19.00 -11.78
N THR A 46 -32.16 19.13 -13.10
CA THR A 46 -31.21 18.67 -14.12
C THR A 46 -30.10 19.70 -14.32
N TYR A 47 -28.85 19.34 -13.99
CA TYR A 47 -27.63 20.08 -14.33
C TYR A 47 -27.06 19.54 -15.66
N THR A 48 -26.74 20.43 -16.61
CA THR A 48 -26.10 20.08 -17.89
C THR A 48 -24.67 20.62 -17.92
N ASP A 49 -23.71 19.71 -18.13
CA ASP A 49 -22.26 19.91 -18.13
C ASP A 49 -21.73 20.21 -19.56
N PRO A 50 -20.96 21.30 -19.80
CA PRO A 50 -20.52 21.67 -21.15
C PRO A 50 -19.09 21.28 -21.56
N TYR A 51 -18.32 20.46 -20.82
CA TYR A 51 -16.91 20.20 -21.16
C TYR A 51 -16.58 18.72 -21.42
N VAL A 52 -16.52 18.34 -22.70
CA VAL A 52 -15.91 17.09 -23.16
C VAL A 52 -14.45 17.35 -23.49
N TYR A 53 -13.54 16.84 -22.66
CA TYR A 53 -12.10 16.86 -22.93
C TYR A 53 -11.76 15.84 -24.04
N GLN A 54 -10.91 16.22 -24.98
CA GLN A 54 -10.28 15.30 -25.93
C GLN A 54 -8.77 15.42 -25.76
N GLU A 55 -8.09 14.29 -25.60
CA GLU A 55 -6.63 14.26 -25.51
C GLU A 55 -5.98 14.89 -26.76
N PRO A 56 -4.77 15.49 -26.63
CA PRO A 56 -4.02 15.98 -27.77
C PRO A 56 -3.64 14.81 -28.70
N TYR A 57 -4.00 14.96 -29.97
CA TYR A 57 -3.68 14.02 -31.05
C TYR A 57 -2.19 13.67 -31.10
N VAL A 58 -1.87 12.40 -30.85
CA VAL A 58 -0.53 11.83 -31.07
C VAL A 58 -0.43 11.37 -32.52
N GLU A 59 0.51 11.94 -33.29
CA GLU A 59 0.74 11.52 -34.68
C GLU A 59 1.08 10.01 -34.75
N PRO A 60 0.35 9.20 -35.53
CA PRO A 60 0.64 7.78 -35.66
C PRO A 60 2.00 7.58 -36.34
N LYS A 61 2.90 6.85 -35.67
CA LYS A 61 4.15 6.36 -36.30
C LYS A 61 3.79 5.53 -37.53
N ARG A 62 4.27 5.97 -38.70
CA ARG A 62 4.17 5.25 -39.98
C ARG A 62 4.70 3.81 -39.83
N SER A 63 3.79 2.85 -39.70
CA SER A 63 4.12 1.43 -39.77
C SER A 63 4.39 1.05 -41.24
N LYS A 64 5.48 0.30 -41.46
CA LYS A 64 5.78 -0.28 -42.78
C LYS A 64 4.72 -1.35 -43.09
N GLY A 65 4.21 -1.33 -44.32
CA GLY A 65 2.96 -1.96 -44.75
C GLY A 65 2.82 -3.50 -44.63
N PRO A 66 1.66 -4.03 -45.07
CA PRO A 66 1.03 -5.23 -44.53
C PRO A 66 1.41 -6.53 -45.26
N ALA A 67 2.70 -6.77 -45.52
CA ALA A 67 3.14 -8.01 -46.17
C ALA A 67 3.59 -9.11 -45.17
N VAL A 68 3.88 -8.75 -43.91
CA VAL A 68 4.45 -9.69 -42.93
C VAL A 68 3.39 -10.32 -42.00
N ALA A 69 2.22 -9.69 -41.85
CA ALA A 69 1.17 -10.16 -40.92
C ALA A 69 0.42 -11.42 -41.40
N MET A 70 0.28 -11.65 -42.72
CA MET A 70 -0.45 -12.82 -43.23
C MET A 70 0.29 -14.16 -43.05
N VAL A 71 1.63 -14.15 -42.98
CA VAL A 71 2.42 -15.39 -42.85
C VAL A 71 2.35 -15.94 -41.42
N LEU A 72 2.22 -15.08 -40.41
CA LEU A 72 2.11 -15.48 -39.01
C LEU A 72 0.74 -16.05 -38.64
N VAL A 73 -0.35 -15.51 -39.20
CA VAL A 73 -1.72 -15.99 -38.91
C VAL A 73 -1.95 -17.41 -39.43
N VAL A 74 -1.39 -17.76 -40.59
CA VAL A 74 -1.52 -19.12 -41.16
C VAL A 74 -0.70 -20.14 -40.38
N ALA A 75 0.46 -19.76 -39.85
CA ALA A 75 1.29 -20.65 -39.01
C ALA A 75 0.62 -20.98 -37.67
N ILE A 76 -0.07 -20.01 -37.05
CA ILE A 76 -0.78 -20.19 -35.77
C ILE A 76 -1.99 -21.11 -35.93
N ILE A 77 -2.72 -21.03 -37.05
CA ILE A 77 -3.88 -21.89 -37.33
C ILE A 77 -3.47 -23.36 -37.57
N ILE A 78 -2.28 -23.61 -38.12
CA ILE A 78 -1.78 -24.98 -38.33
C ILE A 78 -1.30 -25.62 -37.02
N ILE A 79 -0.78 -24.83 -36.07
CA ILE A 79 -0.34 -25.33 -34.76
C ILE A 79 -1.54 -25.60 -33.83
N SER A 80 -2.61 -24.80 -33.91
CA SER A 80 -3.81 -24.99 -33.08
C SER A 80 -4.65 -26.22 -33.48
N ALA A 81 -4.52 -26.71 -34.71
CA ALA A 81 -5.23 -27.91 -35.18
C ALA A 81 -4.58 -29.24 -34.74
N ALA A 82 -3.35 -29.23 -34.21
CA ALA A 82 -2.58 -30.44 -33.89
C ALA A 82 -2.58 -30.84 -32.40
N LEU A 83 -3.22 -30.06 -31.51
CA LEU A 83 -3.15 -30.27 -30.05
C LEU A 83 -4.52 -30.51 -29.39
N VAL A 84 -5.44 -31.20 -30.08
CA VAL A 84 -6.72 -31.61 -29.49
C VAL A 84 -6.67 -33.08 -29.07
N LEU A 85 -6.35 -33.33 -27.79
CA LEU A 85 -6.74 -34.52 -27.03
C LEU A 85 -7.19 -34.10 -25.62
N PRO A 86 -8.10 -34.86 -24.98
CA PRO A 86 -9.07 -34.30 -24.03
C PRO A 86 -8.51 -34.15 -22.61
N MET A 87 -8.65 -32.95 -22.03
CA MET A 87 -8.47 -32.72 -20.60
C MET A 87 -9.62 -33.37 -19.82
N VAL A 88 -9.23 -34.26 -18.92
CA VAL A 88 -10.04 -34.80 -17.83
C VAL A 88 -10.37 -33.66 -16.87
N GLN A 89 -11.65 -33.41 -16.63
CA GLN A 89 -12.12 -32.55 -15.54
C GLN A 89 -11.82 -33.23 -14.20
N THR A 90 -10.87 -32.68 -13.44
CA THR A 90 -10.88 -32.79 -11.98
C THR A 90 -11.05 -31.41 -11.40
N SER A 91 -12.22 -31.19 -10.80
CA SER A 91 -12.58 -30.01 -10.03
C SER A 91 -11.64 -29.87 -8.83
N ILE A 92 -10.75 -28.87 -8.86
CA ILE A 92 -10.02 -28.43 -7.68
C ILE A 92 -10.73 -27.17 -7.19
N HIS A 93 -11.58 -27.32 -6.18
CA HIS A 93 -12.07 -26.19 -5.40
C HIS A 93 -10.89 -25.59 -4.63
N GLY A 94 -10.88 -24.25 -4.58
CA GLY A 94 -9.82 -23.43 -4.01
C GLY A 94 -9.34 -23.89 -2.64
N SER A 95 -8.07 -24.30 -2.62
CA SER A 95 -7.21 -24.43 -1.45
C SER A 95 -5.85 -23.86 -1.85
N LEU A 96 -5.79 -22.54 -2.05
CA LEU A 96 -4.53 -21.81 -2.20
C LEU A 96 -4.66 -20.51 -1.40
N TYR A 97 -3.66 -20.26 -0.57
CA TYR A 97 -3.51 -19.23 0.49
C TYR A 97 -3.76 -19.65 1.95
N GLY A 98 -3.73 -20.95 2.25
CA GLY A 98 -3.27 -21.44 3.55
C GLY A 98 -1.88 -22.04 3.43
N LYS A 99 -0.81 -21.22 3.35
CA LYS A 99 0.50 -21.72 3.78
C LYS A 99 0.39 -21.87 5.29
N SER A 100 0.44 -23.11 5.80
CA SER A 100 0.72 -23.30 7.22
C SER A 100 2.13 -22.77 7.44
N PHE A 101 2.24 -21.57 8.00
CA PHE A 101 3.51 -21.04 8.45
C PHE A 101 3.99 -21.90 9.62
N ASN A 102 5.22 -22.39 9.53
CA ASN A 102 5.93 -22.91 10.69
C ASN A 102 6.00 -21.77 11.71
N SER A 103 5.33 -21.94 12.86
CA SER A 103 5.48 -21.21 14.12
C SER A 103 6.29 -19.91 14.06
N GLY A 104 5.78 -18.88 13.38
CA GLY A 104 6.25 -17.51 13.56
C GLY A 104 5.77 -17.01 14.92
N VAL A 105 6.64 -16.30 15.65
CA VAL A 105 6.27 -15.62 16.90
C VAL A 105 5.90 -14.18 16.52
N SER A 106 4.62 -13.79 16.70
CA SER A 106 4.20 -12.39 16.50
C SER A 106 4.56 -11.56 17.75
N LEU A 107 4.95 -10.30 17.52
CA LEU A 107 5.45 -9.39 18.55
C LEU A 107 4.56 -8.18 18.74
N GLY A 108 4.06 -7.96 19.95
CA GLY A 108 3.53 -6.66 20.34
C GLY A 108 4.65 -5.70 20.76
N GLY A 109 4.88 -4.62 20.01
CA GLY A 109 5.82 -3.54 20.37
C GLY A 109 5.90 -2.44 19.30
N MET A 110 5.63 -1.19 19.70
CA MET A 110 5.18 -0.07 18.86
C MET A 110 6.29 0.61 18.04
N ALA A 111 6.22 0.45 16.71
CA ALA A 111 6.55 1.51 15.76
C ALA A 111 5.21 1.99 15.18
N ASN A 112 4.60 3.02 15.78
CA ASN A 112 3.15 3.30 15.72
C ASN A 112 2.32 2.15 16.36
N ALA A 113 1.15 2.46 16.92
CA ALA A 113 0.37 1.51 17.75
C ALA A 113 -0.15 0.26 17.01
N ASP A 114 0.05 0.19 15.68
CA ASP A 114 -0.64 -0.70 14.76
C ASP A 114 0.32 -1.61 13.94
N GLN A 115 1.64 -1.49 14.15
CA GLN A 115 2.66 -2.38 13.54
C GLN A 115 3.26 -3.33 14.59
N GLU A 116 3.25 -4.61 14.27
CA GLU A 116 3.91 -5.69 15.00
C GLU A 116 5.04 -6.28 14.14
N PHE A 117 6.20 -6.54 14.72
CA PHE A 117 7.30 -7.21 14.02
C PHE A 117 7.09 -8.73 14.07
N CYS A 118 7.37 -9.42 12.97
CA CYS A 118 7.38 -10.89 12.93
C CYS A 118 8.76 -11.36 12.55
N LEU A 119 9.35 -12.24 13.38
CA LEU A 119 10.61 -12.87 13.06
C LEU A 119 10.37 -14.22 12.38
N THR A 120 10.85 -14.33 11.15
CA THR A 120 10.77 -15.56 10.37
C THR A 120 12.16 -16.17 10.26
N ALA A 121 12.36 -17.35 10.84
CA ALA A 121 13.60 -18.11 10.66
C ALA A 121 13.71 -18.59 9.19
N VAL A 122 14.79 -18.21 8.50
CA VAL A 122 15.03 -18.59 7.10
C VAL A 122 16.01 -19.76 7.02
N SER A 123 17.16 -19.69 7.70
CA SER A 123 18.15 -20.78 7.69
C SER A 123 19.01 -20.84 8.97
N GLY A 124 19.62 -22.00 9.22
CA GLY A 124 20.56 -22.21 10.33
C GLY A 124 19.93 -22.50 11.70
N PHE A 125 18.61 -22.42 11.83
CA PHE A 125 17.89 -22.62 13.09
C PHE A 125 17.30 -24.03 13.21
N ASP A 126 17.76 -24.78 14.20
CA ASP A 126 17.13 -26.01 14.68
C ASP A 126 17.52 -26.28 16.14
N ALA A 127 16.89 -27.28 16.77
CA ALA A 127 17.12 -27.61 18.18
C ALA A 127 18.57 -28.02 18.52
N SER A 128 19.37 -28.40 17.53
CA SER A 128 20.78 -28.78 17.68
C SER A 128 21.76 -27.62 17.42
N THR A 129 21.31 -26.55 16.76
CA THR A 129 22.15 -25.38 16.44
C THR A 129 21.75 -24.16 17.26
N ALA A 130 20.56 -23.61 17.05
CA ALA A 130 20.07 -22.39 17.67
C ALA A 130 18.56 -22.23 17.54
N THR A 131 17.97 -21.52 18.49
CA THR A 131 16.57 -21.05 18.42
C THR A 131 16.52 -19.56 18.14
N LEU A 132 15.56 -19.14 17.31
CA LEU A 132 15.18 -17.75 17.14
C LEU A 132 13.91 -17.48 17.96
N THR A 133 13.99 -16.50 18.84
CA THR A 133 12.87 -16.00 19.63
C THR A 133 12.90 -14.49 19.63
N ALA A 134 11.91 -13.87 20.26
CA ALA A 134 11.88 -12.42 20.37
C ALA A 134 11.52 -11.99 21.79
N SER A 135 12.03 -10.83 22.19
CA SER A 135 11.87 -10.26 23.53
C SER A 135 11.63 -8.75 23.40
N GLY A 136 10.37 -8.33 23.39
CA GLY A 136 10.02 -6.96 23.01
C GLY A 136 10.34 -6.72 21.54
N GLU A 137 11.10 -5.67 21.25
CA GLU A 137 11.58 -5.32 19.89
C GLU A 137 12.87 -6.06 19.51
N ASP A 138 13.42 -6.89 20.39
CA ASP A 138 14.67 -7.59 20.14
C ASP A 138 14.46 -8.98 19.52
N ALA A 139 15.22 -9.27 18.46
CA ALA A 139 15.52 -10.62 18.03
C ALA A 139 16.53 -11.27 18.99
N VAL A 140 16.17 -12.46 19.48
CA VAL A 140 16.98 -13.23 20.43
C VAL A 140 17.35 -14.56 19.80
N ILE A 141 18.65 -14.73 19.51
CA ILE A 141 19.21 -16.00 19.03
C ILE A 141 19.91 -16.69 20.19
N THR A 142 19.55 -17.94 20.46
CA THR A 142 20.18 -18.76 21.50
C THR A 142 20.75 -20.02 20.89
N LEU A 143 22.08 -20.18 20.94
CA LEU A 143 22.78 -21.40 20.56
C LEU A 143 22.38 -22.55 21.49
N ALA A 144 22.28 -23.75 20.92
CA ALA A 144 22.07 -24.97 21.68
C ALA A 144 23.15 -25.14 22.76
N GLU A 145 22.77 -25.70 23.91
CA GLU A 145 23.71 -25.91 25.04
C GLU A 145 24.94 -26.72 24.63
N SER A 146 24.79 -27.69 23.72
CA SER A 146 25.90 -28.48 23.17
C SER A 146 26.96 -27.64 22.46
N ILE A 147 26.61 -26.45 21.97
CA ILE A 147 27.53 -25.51 21.35
C ILE A 147 28.00 -24.50 22.41
N SER A 148 27.06 -23.83 23.10
CA SER A 148 27.40 -22.73 23.99
C SER A 148 28.21 -23.12 25.23
N GLN A 149 28.14 -24.39 25.68
CA GLN A 149 29.00 -24.91 26.76
C GLN A 149 30.34 -25.46 26.27
N THR A 150 30.49 -25.72 24.97
CA THR A 150 31.72 -26.28 24.38
C THR A 150 32.78 -25.20 24.16
N TYR A 151 32.38 -23.99 23.79
CA TYR A 151 33.30 -22.92 23.42
C TYR A 151 33.41 -21.86 24.51
N THR A 152 34.63 -21.35 24.75
CA THR A 152 34.88 -20.31 25.77
C THR A 152 34.62 -18.91 25.26
N THR A 153 34.71 -18.70 23.94
CA THR A 153 34.50 -17.41 23.28
C THR A 153 33.50 -17.59 22.15
N ILE A 154 32.52 -16.69 22.07
CA ILE A 154 31.50 -16.66 21.01
C ILE A 154 31.37 -15.21 20.56
N ASP A 155 31.81 -14.93 19.34
CA ASP A 155 31.72 -13.61 18.74
C ASP A 155 30.55 -13.57 17.76
N TRP A 156 29.61 -12.66 17.99
CA TRP A 156 28.45 -12.48 17.13
C TRP A 156 28.65 -11.34 16.13
N ASN A 157 28.28 -11.61 14.88
CA ASN A 157 28.25 -10.62 13.82
C ASN A 157 26.87 -10.64 13.17
N VAL A 158 26.23 -9.48 13.07
CA VAL A 158 24.96 -9.32 12.38
C VAL A 158 25.21 -8.50 11.13
N LYS A 159 24.69 -8.95 10.00
CA LYS A 159 24.71 -8.23 8.73
C LYS A 159 23.29 -8.07 8.24
N ARG A 160 22.99 -6.88 7.75
CA ARG A 160 21.82 -6.65 6.91
C ARG A 160 22.26 -6.86 5.46
N ASP A 161 21.39 -7.31 4.58
CA ASP A 161 21.76 -7.42 3.17
C ASP A 161 22.21 -6.05 2.64
N GLY A 162 23.37 -5.99 1.97
CA GLY A 162 23.96 -4.73 1.49
C GLY A 162 24.71 -3.85 2.52
N ASP A 163 24.57 -4.08 3.84
CA ASP A 163 25.26 -3.27 4.88
C ASP A 163 25.89 -4.10 6.00
N SER A 164 27.12 -3.71 6.39
CA SER A 164 27.77 -4.27 7.58
C SER A 164 27.23 -3.60 8.84
N VAL A 165 26.25 -4.22 9.47
CA VAL A 165 25.80 -3.81 10.81
C VAL A 165 26.89 -4.19 11.83
N THR A 166 27.05 -3.33 12.83
CA THR A 166 28.12 -3.36 13.82
C THR A 166 28.21 -4.73 14.53
N PRO A 167 29.43 -5.27 14.74
CA PRO A 167 29.62 -6.46 15.57
C PRO A 167 29.06 -6.23 16.98
N ILE A 168 28.22 -7.15 17.46
CA ILE A 168 27.79 -7.16 18.86
C ILE A 168 28.64 -8.22 19.54
N THR A 169 29.67 -7.80 20.27
CA THR A 169 30.40 -8.73 21.13
C THR A 169 29.60 -8.96 22.41
N GLN A 170 28.84 -10.05 22.45
CA GLN A 170 28.23 -10.59 23.66
C GLN A 170 28.92 -11.89 24.05
N ASN A 171 29.37 -11.99 25.30
CA ASN A 171 29.88 -13.25 25.84
C ASN A 171 28.70 -14.13 26.24
N GLY A 172 28.57 -15.28 25.59
CA GLY A 172 27.56 -16.29 25.93
C GLY A 172 26.86 -16.85 24.71
N GLY A 173 26.11 -17.93 24.93
CA GLY A 173 25.35 -18.62 23.89
C GLY A 173 24.15 -17.85 23.34
N THR A 174 23.87 -16.65 23.84
CA THR A 174 22.70 -15.84 23.46
C THR A 174 23.14 -14.50 22.90
N MET A 175 22.53 -14.11 21.79
CA MET A 175 22.61 -12.79 21.19
C MET A 175 21.25 -12.12 21.22
N THR A 176 21.23 -10.86 21.61
CA THR A 176 20.04 -9.99 21.54
C THR A 176 20.34 -8.82 20.60
N PHE A 177 19.46 -8.59 19.63
CA PHE A 177 19.61 -7.58 18.59
C PHE A 177 18.26 -6.95 18.27
N CYS A 178 18.13 -5.63 18.38
CA CYS A 178 16.96 -4.89 17.91
C CYS A 178 17.10 -4.59 16.42
N PRO A 179 16.40 -5.30 15.51
CA PRO A 179 16.39 -4.95 14.10
C PRO A 179 15.81 -3.55 13.91
N GLN A 180 16.65 -2.63 13.45
CA GLN A 180 16.25 -1.24 13.16
C GLN A 180 15.51 -1.12 11.81
N TYR A 181 15.54 -2.19 11.00
CA TYR A 181 14.99 -2.21 9.65
C TYR A 181 14.31 -3.55 9.40
N TYR A 182 13.35 -3.55 8.49
CA TYR A 182 12.62 -4.74 8.10
C TYR A 182 13.32 -5.34 6.88
N ASP A 183 14.12 -6.37 7.14
CA ASP A 183 15.04 -6.93 6.15
C ASP A 183 15.36 -8.39 6.49
N THR A 184 16.12 -9.02 5.61
CA THR A 184 16.82 -10.27 5.89
C THR A 184 18.15 -9.95 6.60
N TYR A 185 18.31 -10.57 7.76
CA TYR A 185 19.50 -10.47 8.59
C TYR A 185 20.27 -11.78 8.54
N THR A 186 21.53 -11.69 8.15
CA THR A 186 22.50 -12.78 8.32
C THR A 186 23.22 -12.60 9.64
N VAL A 187 23.18 -13.61 10.50
CA VAL A 187 23.90 -13.63 11.77
C VAL A 187 24.95 -14.72 11.74
N THR A 188 26.17 -14.38 12.13
CA THR A 188 27.27 -15.31 12.26
C THR A 188 27.71 -15.41 13.72
N ALA A 189 27.77 -16.62 14.26
CA ALA A 189 28.43 -16.91 15.55
C ALA A 189 29.78 -17.57 15.28
N THR A 190 30.86 -16.91 15.66
CA THR A 190 32.22 -17.47 15.60
C THR A 190 32.61 -17.99 16.97
N CYS A 191 32.68 -19.31 17.12
CA CYS A 191 32.92 -19.99 18.39
C CYS A 191 34.37 -20.51 18.46
N SER A 192 35.06 -20.29 19.59
CA SER A 192 36.44 -20.77 19.79
C SER A 192 36.76 -21.12 21.25
N ASP A 193 37.71 -22.03 21.44
CA ASP A 193 38.19 -22.56 22.74
C ASP A 193 39.74 -22.61 22.82
N GLY A 194 40.42 -21.85 21.94
CA GLY A 194 41.88 -21.89 21.77
C GLY A 194 42.34 -22.73 20.57
N GLY A 195 41.43 -23.45 19.90
CA GLY A 195 41.65 -24.12 18.61
C GLY A 195 41.25 -23.28 17.37
N THR A 196 41.09 -23.96 16.24
CA THR A 196 40.53 -23.36 15.02
C THR A 196 39.06 -22.98 15.25
N PRO A 197 38.66 -21.71 15.02
CA PRO A 197 37.28 -21.29 15.23
C PRO A 197 36.28 -22.04 14.35
N VAL A 198 35.10 -22.32 14.90
CA VAL A 198 33.95 -22.88 14.18
C VAL A 198 32.93 -21.77 13.96
N VAL A 199 32.33 -21.73 12.78
CA VAL A 199 31.42 -20.66 12.36
C VAL A 199 30.04 -21.24 12.11
N TYR A 200 29.03 -20.67 12.78
CA TYR A 200 27.62 -20.95 12.55
C TYR A 200 26.99 -19.74 11.87
N ASN A 201 26.18 -19.99 10.84
CA ASN A 201 25.47 -18.95 10.11
C ASN A 201 23.97 -19.17 10.26
N PHE A 202 23.27 -18.09 10.52
CA PHE A 202 21.83 -18.02 10.70
C PHE A 202 21.29 -16.93 9.79
N GLU A 203 20.09 -17.14 9.29
CA GLU A 203 19.40 -16.13 8.49
C GLU A 203 17.97 -16.03 8.98
N PHE A 204 17.53 -14.83 9.34
CA PHE A 204 16.15 -14.56 9.70
C PHE A 204 15.65 -13.32 8.98
N ARG A 205 14.35 -13.25 8.78
CA ARG A 205 13.66 -12.11 8.20
C ARG A 205 12.82 -11.41 9.26
N VAL A 206 12.75 -10.10 9.14
CA VAL A 206 11.84 -9.26 9.91
C VAL A 206 10.70 -8.84 8.98
N ASP A 207 9.55 -9.49 9.12
CA ASP A 207 8.33 -9.16 8.41
C ASP A 207 7.51 -8.15 9.24
N VAL A 208 6.68 -7.35 8.56
CA VAL A 208 5.76 -6.44 9.25
C VAL A 208 4.38 -7.04 9.25
N TYR A 209 3.74 -7.00 10.40
CA TYR A 209 2.34 -7.29 10.57
C TYR A 209 1.62 -5.99 10.89
N HIS A 210 0.69 -5.59 10.03
CA HIS A 210 -0.08 -4.37 10.23
C HIS A 210 -1.56 -4.72 10.43
N THR A 211 -2.22 -4.03 11.36
CA THR A 211 -3.66 -4.12 11.55
C THR A 211 -4.34 -2.83 11.17
N TYR A 212 -5.13 -2.88 10.09
CA TYR A 212 -5.93 -1.75 9.65
C TYR A 212 -7.29 -1.75 10.34
N GLY A 213 -7.83 -0.56 10.63
CA GLY A 213 -9.11 -0.39 11.30
C GLY A 213 -9.77 0.93 10.94
N TRP A 214 -10.98 0.89 10.38
CA TRP A 214 -11.68 2.10 9.96
C TRP A 214 -13.20 1.99 10.11
N LYS A 215 -13.89 3.11 9.86
CA LYS A 215 -15.34 3.19 9.84
C LYS A 215 -15.82 3.55 8.45
N PHE A 216 -16.89 2.90 8.03
CA PHE A 216 -17.58 3.24 6.79
C PHE A 216 -19.07 2.97 6.95
N ASP A 217 -19.90 3.94 6.60
CA ASP A 217 -21.37 3.82 6.61
C ASP A 217 -21.92 3.26 7.95
N GLY A 218 -21.40 3.77 9.06
CA GLY A 218 -21.75 3.32 10.42
C GLY A 218 -21.17 1.95 10.83
N GLY A 219 -20.63 1.17 9.90
CA GLY A 219 -19.90 -0.06 10.14
C GLY A 219 -18.48 0.19 10.66
N LYS A 220 -17.94 -0.81 11.35
CA LYS A 220 -16.52 -0.87 11.77
C LYS A 220 -15.86 -2.05 11.08
N PHE A 221 -14.72 -1.81 10.46
CA PHE A 221 -14.00 -2.78 9.66
C PHE A 221 -12.56 -2.86 10.14
N SER A 222 -11.98 -4.06 10.07
CA SER A 222 -10.58 -4.28 10.38
C SER A 222 -10.10 -5.56 9.72
N PHE A 223 -8.86 -5.56 9.27
CA PHE A 223 -8.13 -6.77 8.92
C PHE A 223 -6.66 -6.58 9.28
N SER A 224 -5.96 -7.71 9.40
CA SER A 224 -4.52 -7.69 9.61
C SER A 224 -3.84 -8.37 8.43
N ILE A 225 -2.68 -7.84 8.06
CA ILE A 225 -1.89 -8.36 6.95
C ILE A 225 -0.41 -8.36 7.33
N SER A 226 0.25 -9.49 7.02
CA SER A 226 1.70 -9.53 6.91
C SER A 226 2.09 -9.27 5.47
N TYR A 227 3.02 -8.37 5.22
CA TYR A 227 3.56 -8.16 3.87
C TYR A 227 5.02 -8.60 3.79
N ASP A 228 5.40 -9.10 2.61
CA ASP A 228 6.74 -9.57 2.33
C ASP A 228 7.69 -8.37 2.19
N ALA A 229 8.71 -8.30 3.05
CA ALA A 229 9.72 -7.25 3.00
C ALA A 229 10.41 -7.17 1.62
N ASP A 230 10.48 -8.28 0.86
CA ASP A 230 11.08 -8.27 -0.48
C ASP A 230 10.26 -7.44 -1.48
N GLU A 231 8.93 -7.36 -1.33
CA GLU A 231 8.10 -6.51 -2.19
C GLU A 231 8.43 -5.03 -1.98
N TYR A 232 8.58 -4.62 -0.71
CA TYR A 232 9.03 -3.28 -0.33
C TYR A 232 10.46 -3.00 -0.81
N LEU A 233 11.41 -3.89 -0.51
CA LEU A 233 12.82 -3.71 -0.89
C LEU A 233 12.99 -3.67 -2.40
N THR A 234 12.22 -4.44 -3.16
CA THR A 234 12.25 -4.40 -4.63
C THR A 234 11.82 -3.02 -5.14
N GLN A 235 10.73 -2.46 -4.61
CA GLN A 235 10.25 -1.14 -5.01
C GLN A 235 11.18 -0.03 -4.52
N LYS A 236 11.61 -0.05 -3.25
CA LYS A 236 12.55 0.91 -2.65
C LYS A 236 13.91 0.95 -3.35
N ASN A 237 14.35 -0.15 -3.95
CA ASN A 237 15.62 -0.21 -4.68
C ASN A 237 15.47 -0.02 -6.20
N ASP A 238 14.27 0.21 -6.73
CA ASP A 238 14.04 0.36 -8.18
C ASP A 238 14.49 1.71 -8.74
N THR A 239 15.80 1.96 -8.81
CA THR A 239 16.40 3.22 -9.28
C THR A 239 15.96 3.73 -10.66
N THR A 240 15.17 2.97 -11.43
CA THR A 240 14.56 3.39 -12.70
C THR A 240 13.88 4.76 -12.57
N TYR A 241 13.28 5.07 -11.41
CA TYR A 241 12.58 6.33 -11.24
C TYR A 241 12.68 7.05 -9.86
N HIS A 242 13.74 6.82 -9.07
CA HIS A 242 13.82 7.19 -7.63
C HIS A 242 14.16 8.65 -7.27
N HIS A 243 14.40 9.54 -8.24
CA HIS A 243 14.87 10.91 -7.94
C HIS A 243 14.17 11.93 -8.85
N ARG A 244 13.12 12.62 -8.39
CA ARG A 244 12.24 13.39 -9.28
C ARG A 244 12.29 14.90 -9.03
N THR A 245 13.42 15.53 -9.36
CA THR A 245 13.46 17.00 -9.52
C THR A 245 12.88 17.45 -10.86
N VAL A 246 12.15 18.56 -10.82
CA VAL A 246 11.86 19.40 -11.99
C VAL A 246 13.11 20.21 -12.39
N ALA A 247 14.29 19.60 -12.52
CA ALA A 247 15.43 20.15 -13.30
C ALA A 247 16.70 19.29 -13.20
N THR A 248 17.15 18.83 -14.38
CA THR A 248 18.55 18.54 -14.76
C THR A 248 19.26 17.33 -14.10
N THR A 249 19.10 16.19 -14.78
CA THR A 249 20.18 15.27 -15.22
C THR A 249 20.00 13.81 -14.79
N TYR A 250 19.25 13.48 -13.74
CA TYR A 250 18.94 12.08 -13.40
C TYR A 250 17.57 11.94 -12.70
N GLY A 251 16.53 11.51 -13.44
CA GLY A 251 15.27 10.97 -12.87
C GLY A 251 13.97 11.78 -13.03
N CYS A 252 13.85 12.70 -13.99
CA CYS A 252 12.63 13.50 -14.14
C CYS A 252 11.38 12.69 -14.57
N ILE A 253 10.20 13.08 -14.08
CA ILE A 253 8.92 12.87 -14.78
C ILE A 253 8.98 13.69 -16.07
N PRO A 254 9.17 13.08 -17.25
CA PRO A 254 9.29 13.85 -18.49
C PRO A 254 7.95 14.44 -18.92
N ASN A 255 6.86 13.80 -18.48
CA ASN A 255 5.49 14.26 -18.60
C ASN A 255 4.62 13.61 -17.53
N TRP A 256 3.49 14.22 -17.23
CA TRP A 256 2.54 13.69 -16.24
C TRP A 256 2.01 12.29 -16.55
N THR A 257 1.97 11.84 -17.81
CA THR A 257 1.62 10.46 -18.15
C THR A 257 2.52 9.44 -17.46
N SER A 258 3.76 9.79 -17.14
CA SER A 258 4.71 8.90 -16.48
C SER A 258 4.40 8.63 -15.01
N THR A 259 3.48 9.36 -14.37
CA THR A 259 3.06 9.09 -12.98
C THR A 259 2.30 7.77 -12.87
N THR A 260 1.55 7.39 -13.91
CA THR A 260 0.80 6.12 -13.99
C THR A 260 1.66 4.88 -13.81
N LYS A 261 2.98 4.98 -14.03
CA LYS A 261 3.93 3.87 -13.89
C LYS A 261 4.19 3.47 -12.43
N PHE A 262 3.85 4.35 -11.48
CA PHE A 262 3.91 4.03 -10.05
C PHE A 262 2.73 3.19 -9.57
N VAL A 263 1.67 3.10 -10.36
CA VAL A 263 0.50 2.28 -10.03
C VAL A 263 0.84 0.81 -10.27
N VAL A 264 1.56 0.22 -9.31
CA VAL A 264 2.09 -1.15 -9.36
C VAL A 264 1.27 -2.06 -8.45
N ILE A 265 0.75 -3.15 -9.03
CA ILE A 265 0.06 -4.20 -8.28
C ILE A 265 1.09 -5.25 -7.87
N THR A 266 1.17 -5.51 -6.57
CA THR A 266 2.00 -6.55 -5.98
C THR A 266 1.11 -7.61 -5.30
N PRO A 267 1.66 -8.79 -4.92
CA PRO A 267 0.91 -9.77 -4.14
C PRO A 267 0.28 -9.21 -2.86
N THR A 268 0.95 -8.28 -2.17
CA THR A 268 0.37 -7.59 -1.01
C THR A 268 -0.84 -6.72 -1.39
N ILE A 269 -0.77 -5.96 -2.49
CA ILE A 269 -1.92 -5.18 -2.99
C ILE A 269 -3.11 -6.10 -3.35
N VAL A 270 -2.85 -7.25 -3.97
CA VAL A 270 -3.86 -8.29 -4.24
C VAL A 270 -4.51 -8.78 -2.94
N ALA A 271 -3.72 -9.01 -1.91
CA ALA A 271 -4.22 -9.45 -0.60
C ALA A 271 -5.05 -8.37 0.09
N ILE A 272 -4.59 -7.11 0.08
CA ILE A 272 -5.35 -5.96 0.63
C ILE A 272 -6.71 -5.86 -0.05
N GLU A 273 -6.76 -5.86 -1.38
CA GLU A 273 -8.03 -5.81 -2.11
C GLU A 273 -8.93 -7.01 -1.78
N SER A 274 -8.37 -8.21 -1.67
CA SER A 274 -9.13 -9.41 -1.30
C SER A 274 -9.76 -9.28 0.09
N TYR A 275 -9.03 -8.74 1.08
CA TYR A 275 -9.60 -8.48 2.41
C TYR A 275 -10.69 -7.42 2.38
N LEU A 276 -10.50 -6.33 1.63
CA LEU A 276 -11.50 -5.28 1.46
C LEU A 276 -12.77 -5.86 0.84
N LYS A 277 -12.62 -6.65 -0.23
CA LYS A 277 -13.72 -7.33 -0.92
C LYS A 277 -14.49 -8.26 -0.01
N ASP A 278 -13.80 -9.08 0.78
CA ASP A 278 -14.43 -10.03 1.70
C ASP A 278 -15.19 -9.30 2.82
N LEU A 279 -14.59 -8.27 3.40
CA LEU A 279 -15.23 -7.43 4.41
C LEU A 279 -16.47 -6.73 3.87
N TYR A 280 -16.37 -6.13 2.67
CA TYR A 280 -17.48 -5.47 2.00
C TYR A 280 -18.59 -6.46 1.67
N THR A 281 -18.26 -7.59 1.05
CA THR A 281 -19.23 -8.65 0.69
C THR A 281 -19.95 -9.18 1.93
N LYS A 282 -19.23 -9.36 3.04
CA LYS A 282 -19.82 -9.80 4.31
C LYS A 282 -20.79 -8.79 4.89
N ALA A 283 -20.51 -7.50 4.78
CA ALA A 283 -21.36 -6.44 5.32
C ALA A 283 -22.56 -6.10 4.42
N TYR A 284 -22.39 -6.17 3.09
CA TYR A 284 -23.35 -5.65 2.11
C TYR A 284 -23.89 -6.70 1.12
N GLY A 285 -23.50 -7.97 1.28
CA GLY A 285 -24.06 -9.13 0.58
C GLY A 285 -23.38 -9.48 -0.74
N SER A 286 -23.01 -8.49 -1.55
CA SER A 286 -22.29 -8.69 -2.81
C SER A 286 -21.30 -7.57 -3.06
N CYS A 287 -20.19 -7.88 -3.72
CA CYS A 287 -19.22 -6.90 -4.18
C CYS A 287 -19.22 -6.81 -5.70
N THR A 288 -19.57 -5.63 -6.20
CA THR A 288 -19.47 -5.22 -7.60
C THR A 288 -18.58 -4.00 -7.69
N THR A 289 -18.02 -3.72 -8.88
CA THR A 289 -17.26 -2.49 -9.15
C THR A 289 -18.20 -1.28 -9.30
N ASP A 290 -18.99 -1.01 -8.26
CA ASP A 290 -19.93 0.10 -8.19
C ASP A 290 -19.36 1.27 -7.36
N GLN A 291 -20.10 2.37 -7.28
CA GLN A 291 -19.66 3.55 -6.53
C GLN A 291 -19.47 3.26 -5.04
N ARG A 292 -20.31 2.42 -4.42
CA ARG A 292 -20.25 2.20 -2.97
C ARG A 292 -19.05 1.35 -2.57
N TYR A 293 -18.68 0.37 -3.38
CA TYR A 293 -17.42 -0.35 -3.15
C TYR A 293 -16.21 0.55 -3.40
N ALA A 294 -16.30 1.48 -4.35
CA ALA A 294 -15.24 2.46 -4.54
C ALA A 294 -15.09 3.39 -3.32
N ASP A 295 -16.20 3.93 -2.81
CA ASP A 295 -16.24 4.72 -1.57
C ASP A 295 -15.70 3.93 -0.36
N PHE A 296 -15.97 2.62 -0.29
CA PHE A 296 -15.44 1.76 0.77
C PHE A 296 -13.92 1.63 0.71
N ILE A 297 -13.35 1.39 -0.48
CA ILE A 297 -11.89 1.38 -0.69
C ILE A 297 -11.30 2.76 -0.37
N LEU A 298 -11.93 3.84 -0.82
CA LEU A 298 -11.45 5.19 -0.55
C LEU A 298 -11.37 5.48 0.95
N SER A 299 -12.40 5.10 1.69
CA SER A 299 -12.44 5.28 3.15
C SER A 299 -11.36 4.48 3.87
N PHE A 300 -10.96 3.32 3.35
CA PHE A 300 -9.83 2.57 3.87
C PHE A 300 -8.54 3.39 3.71
N ILE A 301 -8.32 3.99 2.55
CA ILE A 301 -7.12 4.81 2.31
C ILE A 301 -7.10 6.05 3.20
N GLN A 302 -8.16 6.85 3.15
CA GLN A 302 -8.29 8.12 3.90
C GLN A 302 -8.11 7.95 5.41
N LEU A 303 -8.51 6.79 5.96
CA LEU A 303 -8.54 6.59 7.41
C LEU A 303 -7.40 5.72 7.96
N ASN A 304 -6.56 5.14 7.10
CA ASN A 304 -5.46 4.27 7.54
C ASN A 304 -4.06 4.75 7.11
N PHE A 305 -3.96 5.75 6.22
CA PHE A 305 -2.68 6.30 5.79
C PHE A 305 -2.57 7.75 6.21
N THR A 306 -1.53 8.07 6.99
CA THR A 306 -1.34 9.44 7.48
C THR A 306 -0.67 10.30 6.42
N TYR A 307 -1.22 11.50 6.18
CA TYR A 307 -0.56 12.47 5.32
C TYR A 307 0.74 12.97 5.94
N GLU A 308 1.86 12.79 5.26
CA GLU A 308 3.18 13.28 5.69
C GLU A 308 3.97 13.75 4.47
N LEU A 309 4.61 14.92 4.56
CA LEU A 309 5.37 15.49 3.45
C LEU A 309 6.72 14.77 3.30
N ASP A 310 7.23 14.74 2.07
CA ASP A 310 8.53 14.14 1.76
C ASP A 310 9.68 14.66 2.61
N GLU A 311 9.68 15.97 2.89
CA GLU A 311 10.72 16.61 3.68
C GLU A 311 10.77 16.12 5.13
N ASP A 312 9.69 15.52 5.62
CA ASP A 312 9.59 14.90 6.93
C ASP A 312 9.82 13.38 6.83
N GLN A 313 9.20 12.73 5.84
CA GLN A 313 9.20 11.26 5.67
C GLN A 313 10.53 10.71 5.13
N TYR A 314 11.19 11.40 4.20
CA TYR A 314 12.37 10.91 3.47
C TYR A 314 13.66 11.71 3.77
N SER A 315 13.62 12.51 4.84
CA SER A 315 14.62 13.52 5.23
C SER A 315 16.04 13.02 5.56
N GLU A 316 16.19 11.74 5.92
CA GLU A 316 17.50 11.11 6.22
C GLU A 316 18.43 11.10 5.00
N ASN A 317 17.84 11.28 3.82
CA ASN A 317 18.55 11.28 2.56
C ASN A 317 18.71 12.77 2.20
N THR A 318 19.83 13.38 2.58
CA THR A 318 20.08 14.85 2.52
C THR A 318 20.02 15.51 1.13
N HIS A 319 19.49 14.80 0.11
CA HIS A 319 19.28 15.25 -1.26
C HIS A 319 17.83 15.61 -1.60
N TYR A 320 16.84 15.37 -0.73
CA TYR A 320 15.39 15.55 -1.03
C TYR A 320 14.73 16.77 -0.38
N LYS A 321 15.49 17.68 0.24
CA LYS A 321 14.91 18.92 0.82
C LYS A 321 14.24 19.86 -0.19
N ASP A 322 14.44 19.63 -1.49
CA ASP A 322 13.89 20.46 -2.57
C ASP A 322 13.31 19.59 -3.73
N GLN A 323 12.98 18.31 -3.50
CA GLN A 323 12.45 17.42 -4.53
C GLN A 323 11.30 16.56 -4.01
N ASP A 324 10.25 16.43 -4.83
CA ASP A 324 9.17 15.49 -4.57
C ASP A 324 9.68 14.04 -4.78
N TYR A 325 9.42 13.18 -3.80
CA TYR A 325 9.74 11.77 -3.77
C TYR A 325 8.46 10.96 -3.97
N TYR A 326 8.33 10.38 -5.16
CA TYR A 326 7.14 9.61 -5.49
C TYR A 326 7.38 8.17 -5.09
N ALA A 327 6.67 7.71 -4.06
CA ALA A 327 6.81 6.38 -3.52
C ALA A 327 5.93 5.37 -4.27
N TYR A 328 6.43 4.15 -4.44
CA TYR A 328 5.59 3.07 -4.93
C TYR A 328 4.60 2.60 -3.84
N PRO A 329 3.49 1.93 -4.19
CA PRO A 329 2.47 1.50 -3.24
C PRO A 329 2.98 0.72 -2.02
N MET A 330 4.01 -0.13 -2.16
CA MET A 330 4.56 -0.86 -1.01
C MET A 330 5.33 0.03 -0.06
N GLU A 331 5.92 1.12 -0.53
CA GLU A 331 6.59 2.09 0.33
C GLU A 331 5.58 2.81 1.21
N THR A 332 4.43 3.21 0.65
CA THR A 332 3.29 3.79 1.40
C THR A 332 2.63 2.79 2.35
N VAL A 333 2.44 1.53 1.91
CA VAL A 333 1.94 0.43 2.79
C VAL A 333 2.87 0.23 3.97
N TYR A 334 4.17 0.26 3.72
CA TYR A 334 5.20 -0.01 4.72
C TYR A 334 5.35 1.12 5.73
N SER A 335 5.39 2.38 5.27
CA SER A 335 5.49 3.55 6.15
C SER A 335 4.19 3.79 6.92
N GLY A 336 3.04 3.39 6.35
CA GLY A 336 1.71 3.77 6.83
C GLY A 336 1.41 5.25 6.56
N LYS A 337 2.20 5.88 5.69
CA LYS A 337 2.19 7.33 5.45
C LYS A 337 2.58 7.68 4.02
N GLY A 338 2.17 8.86 3.58
CA GLY A 338 2.62 9.43 2.31
C GLY A 338 1.86 10.72 2.04
N ASP A 339 2.35 11.51 1.09
CA ASP A 339 1.68 12.71 0.65
C ASP A 339 0.66 12.42 -0.48
N CYS A 340 0.39 13.42 -1.32
CA CYS A 340 -0.71 13.36 -2.26
C CYS A 340 -0.52 12.30 -3.34
N GLU A 341 0.67 12.20 -3.93
CA GLU A 341 0.97 11.23 -4.97
C GLU A 341 1.11 9.81 -4.41
N ASP A 342 1.73 9.64 -3.24
CA ASP A 342 1.98 8.36 -2.61
C ASP A 342 0.66 7.62 -2.34
N THR A 343 -0.26 8.32 -1.67
CA THR A 343 -1.58 7.78 -1.35
C THR A 343 -2.45 7.61 -2.60
N THR A 344 -2.25 8.44 -3.63
CA THR A 344 -2.88 8.31 -4.95
C THR A 344 -2.46 7.02 -5.65
N PHE A 345 -1.15 6.72 -5.71
CA PHE A 345 -0.66 5.52 -6.39
C PHE A 345 -1.11 4.24 -5.68
N LEU A 346 -1.13 4.24 -4.35
CA LEU A 346 -1.66 3.14 -3.57
C LEU A 346 -3.17 2.94 -3.84
N ALA A 347 -3.96 4.01 -3.80
CA ALA A 347 -5.40 3.95 -4.05
C ALA A 347 -5.70 3.42 -5.46
N ASP A 348 -5.06 3.98 -6.49
CA ASP A 348 -5.23 3.52 -7.87
C ASP A 348 -4.79 2.06 -8.07
N ALA A 349 -3.76 1.59 -7.35
CA ALA A 349 -3.31 0.20 -7.44
C ALA A 349 -4.37 -0.77 -6.87
N ILE A 350 -4.98 -0.42 -5.74
CA ILE A 350 -6.06 -1.20 -5.13
C ILE A 350 -7.33 -1.14 -5.99
N TYR A 351 -7.71 0.03 -6.51
CA TYR A 351 -8.85 0.14 -7.42
C TYR A 351 -8.67 -0.66 -8.70
N LYS A 352 -7.48 -0.58 -9.31
CA LYS A 352 -7.16 -1.36 -10.51
C LYS A 352 -7.25 -2.85 -10.22
N GLN A 353 -6.73 -3.29 -9.08
CA GLN A 353 -6.84 -4.67 -8.63
C GLN A 353 -8.30 -5.09 -8.38
N ALA A 354 -9.14 -4.21 -7.86
CA ALA A 354 -10.58 -4.42 -7.66
C ALA A 354 -11.37 -4.51 -8.98
N GLY A 355 -10.75 -4.13 -10.11
CA GLY A 355 -11.32 -4.19 -11.45
C GLY A 355 -11.90 -2.87 -11.96
N TYR A 356 -11.64 -1.74 -11.29
CA TYR A 356 -11.97 -0.42 -11.82
C TYR A 356 -10.98 -0.03 -12.92
N LYS A 357 -11.45 0.71 -13.93
CA LYS A 357 -10.55 1.54 -14.72
C LYS A 357 -10.14 2.73 -13.88
N THR A 358 -8.84 3.01 -13.82
CA THR A 358 -8.29 4.05 -12.95
C THR A 358 -7.51 5.11 -13.72
N ALA A 359 -7.35 6.28 -13.11
CA ALA A 359 -6.54 7.35 -13.65
C ALA A 359 -5.90 8.17 -12.53
N VAL A 360 -4.64 8.55 -12.72
CA VAL A 360 -3.96 9.50 -11.82
C VAL A 360 -4.40 10.91 -12.18
N VAL A 361 -4.96 11.65 -11.23
CA VAL A 361 -5.33 13.06 -11.41
C VAL A 361 -4.15 13.93 -11.02
N ILE A 362 -3.65 14.74 -11.95
CA ILE A 362 -2.62 15.73 -11.69
C ILE A 362 -3.17 17.13 -11.91
N ILE A 363 -3.09 17.95 -10.88
CA ILE A 363 -3.61 19.31 -10.80
C ILE A 363 -2.56 20.19 -10.10
N PRO A 364 -2.69 21.53 -10.12
CA PRO A 364 -1.66 22.39 -9.51
C PRO A 364 -1.43 22.07 -8.03
N GLY A 365 -0.22 21.59 -7.72
CA GLY A 365 0.24 21.31 -6.36
C GLY A 365 -0.51 20.19 -5.64
N HIS A 366 -1.15 19.27 -6.37
CA HIS A 366 -1.91 18.18 -5.76
C HIS A 366 -2.07 16.99 -6.73
N ALA A 367 -2.25 15.80 -6.16
CA ALA A 367 -2.55 14.56 -6.87
C ALA A 367 -3.74 13.86 -6.21
N MET A 368 -4.57 13.20 -7.02
CA MET A 368 -5.66 12.35 -6.55
C MET A 368 -5.74 11.07 -7.38
N ALA A 369 -6.27 10.00 -6.79
CA ALA A 369 -6.70 8.83 -7.55
C ALA A 369 -7.96 9.14 -8.36
N ALA A 370 -8.37 8.26 -9.28
CA ALA A 370 -9.68 8.36 -9.90
C ALA A 370 -10.18 7.01 -10.41
N VAL A 371 -11.50 6.83 -10.38
CA VAL A 371 -12.17 5.63 -10.88
C VAL A 371 -13.21 5.95 -11.94
N ALA A 372 -13.33 5.08 -12.93
CA ALA A 372 -14.44 5.12 -13.86
C ALA A 372 -15.71 4.52 -13.24
N LEU A 373 -16.83 5.22 -13.35
CA LEU A 373 -18.13 4.77 -12.85
C LEU A 373 -19.20 4.97 -13.91
N ASP A 374 -19.87 3.88 -14.31
CA ASP A 374 -20.98 3.93 -15.27
C ASP A 374 -22.24 4.56 -14.67
N ASN A 375 -22.50 4.30 -13.39
CA ASN A 375 -23.66 4.79 -12.65
C ASN A 375 -23.18 5.60 -11.45
N TYR A 376 -22.90 6.88 -11.69
CA TYR A 376 -22.50 7.81 -10.64
C TYR A 376 -23.69 8.60 -10.09
N THR A 377 -23.79 8.65 -8.76
CA THR A 377 -24.70 9.52 -8.02
C THR A 377 -23.86 10.55 -7.27
N ALA A 378 -24.01 11.83 -7.63
CA ALA A 378 -23.29 12.89 -6.97
C ALA A 378 -23.69 12.99 -5.48
N PRO A 379 -22.73 13.05 -4.54
CA PRO A 379 -23.02 13.34 -3.16
C PRO A 379 -23.50 14.80 -3.02
N GLU A 380 -24.28 15.07 -1.97
CA GLU A 380 -24.58 16.44 -1.59
C GLU A 380 -23.34 17.06 -0.93
N LEU A 381 -22.85 18.17 -1.49
CA LEU A 381 -21.70 18.89 -0.97
C LEU A 381 -22.16 20.21 -0.35
N SER A 382 -21.78 20.45 0.91
CA SER A 382 -21.94 21.77 1.54
C SER A 382 -20.98 22.81 0.96
N SER A 383 -19.85 22.35 0.43
CA SER A 383 -18.78 23.13 -0.20
C SER A 383 -17.91 22.19 -1.04
N GLY A 384 -17.24 22.73 -2.06
CA GLY A 384 -16.42 21.93 -2.97
C GLY A 384 -17.07 21.72 -4.34
N GLU A 385 -16.55 20.76 -5.07
CA GLU A 385 -17.00 20.39 -6.41
C GLU A 385 -17.06 18.88 -6.61
N ILE A 386 -17.73 18.47 -7.69
CA ILE A 386 -17.56 17.14 -8.26
C ILE A 386 -16.45 17.22 -9.30
N LEU A 387 -15.25 16.75 -8.95
CA LEU A 387 -14.12 16.73 -9.84
C LEU A 387 -14.14 15.45 -10.69
N LYS A 388 -14.27 15.62 -12.00
CA LYS A 388 -14.35 14.53 -12.98
C LYS A 388 -13.78 14.97 -14.33
N ALA A 389 -13.41 14.00 -15.16
CA ALA A 389 -13.07 14.23 -16.57
C ALA A 389 -13.49 13.05 -17.44
N VAL A 390 -13.69 13.32 -18.74
CA VAL A 390 -13.86 12.27 -19.75
C VAL A 390 -12.53 12.05 -20.46
N VAL A 391 -12.00 10.82 -20.38
CA VAL A 391 -10.77 10.39 -21.06
C VAL A 391 -11.13 9.18 -21.90
N ASP A 392 -10.84 9.24 -23.20
CA ASP A 392 -11.17 8.16 -24.17
C ASP A 392 -12.62 7.67 -24.11
N GLY A 393 -13.56 8.60 -23.89
CA GLY A 393 -14.99 8.31 -23.81
C GLY A 393 -15.44 7.65 -22.51
N VAL A 394 -14.55 7.53 -21.52
CA VAL A 394 -14.84 7.03 -20.17
C VAL A 394 -14.83 8.19 -19.19
N THR A 395 -15.86 8.28 -18.34
CA THR A 395 -15.94 9.31 -17.29
C THR A 395 -15.26 8.80 -16.03
N TYR A 396 -14.23 9.51 -15.58
CA TYR A 396 -13.51 9.27 -14.34
C TYR A 396 -13.89 10.31 -13.28
N TYR A 397 -14.02 9.88 -12.03
CA TYR A 397 -14.32 10.71 -10.87
C TYR A 397 -13.11 10.68 -9.93
N ALA A 398 -12.66 11.86 -9.50
CA ALA A 398 -11.49 11.97 -8.63
C ALA A 398 -11.77 11.43 -7.23
N CYS A 399 -10.77 10.84 -6.60
CA CYS A 399 -10.80 10.23 -5.30
C CYS A 399 -9.77 10.94 -4.41
N GLU A 400 -10.22 11.88 -3.60
CA GLU A 400 -9.34 12.62 -2.68
C GLU A 400 -8.80 11.69 -1.58
N THR A 401 -7.48 11.48 -1.53
CA THR A 401 -6.84 10.53 -0.60
C THR A 401 -6.18 11.20 0.60
N THR A 402 -6.05 12.53 0.60
CA THR A 402 -5.24 13.27 1.58
C THR A 402 -6.02 13.76 2.80
N VAL A 403 -7.28 13.35 2.93
CA VAL A 403 -8.17 13.73 4.03
C VAL A 403 -8.19 12.64 5.10
N ASN A 404 -8.27 13.06 6.37
CA ASN A 404 -8.36 12.17 7.53
C ASN A 404 -9.82 11.90 7.96
N GLU A 405 -10.77 12.16 7.07
CA GLU A 405 -12.19 11.90 7.24
C GLU A 405 -12.76 11.33 5.95
N TYR A 406 -13.88 10.60 6.07
CA TYR A 406 -14.51 10.02 4.89
C TYR A 406 -15.02 11.11 3.94
N GLN A 407 -14.50 11.10 2.73
CA GLN A 407 -14.98 11.91 1.61
C GLN A 407 -15.32 11.00 0.42
N PRO A 408 -16.54 11.05 -0.12
CA PRO A 408 -16.99 10.16 -1.19
C PRO A 408 -16.28 10.43 -2.52
N VAL A 409 -16.28 9.42 -3.38
CA VAL A 409 -15.76 9.51 -4.76
C VAL A 409 -16.40 10.67 -5.53
N GLY A 410 -15.56 11.38 -6.25
CA GLY A 410 -15.87 12.57 -7.03
C GLY A 410 -15.88 13.86 -6.22
N ALA A 411 -16.05 13.82 -4.90
CA ALA A 411 -16.01 15.03 -4.09
C ALA A 411 -14.57 15.56 -4.00
N SER A 412 -14.41 16.87 -4.20
CA SER A 412 -13.17 17.60 -4.00
C SER A 412 -13.48 18.92 -3.28
N ALA A 413 -12.86 19.15 -2.13
CA ALA A 413 -12.99 20.40 -1.39
C ALA A 413 -11.87 21.41 -1.71
N GLY A 414 -10.84 20.98 -2.46
CA GLY A 414 -9.65 21.79 -2.69
C GLY A 414 -9.84 22.89 -3.73
N THR A 415 -9.11 23.98 -3.52
CA THR A 415 -8.97 25.08 -4.47
C THR A 415 -7.50 25.43 -4.62
N TYR A 416 -7.11 25.92 -5.78
CA TYR A 416 -5.78 26.48 -6.01
C TYR A 416 -5.93 27.91 -6.48
N SER A 417 -5.22 28.84 -5.82
CA SER A 417 -5.31 30.28 -6.13
C SER A 417 -6.75 30.84 -6.16
N GLY A 418 -7.65 30.27 -5.34
CA GLY A 418 -9.06 30.69 -5.25
C GLY A 418 -9.98 30.10 -6.32
N GLU A 419 -9.48 29.24 -7.21
CA GLU A 419 -10.26 28.53 -8.23
C GLU A 419 -10.36 27.05 -7.89
N TYR A 420 -11.49 26.44 -8.20
CA TYR A 420 -11.67 24.99 -8.09
C TYR A 420 -10.73 24.23 -9.05
N TYR A 421 -10.40 22.99 -8.74
CA TYR A 421 -9.45 22.20 -9.53
C TYR A 421 -9.96 21.90 -10.94
N SER A 422 -11.27 21.78 -11.14
CA SER A 422 -11.86 21.65 -12.49
C SER A 422 -11.45 22.77 -13.44
N HIS A 423 -11.18 23.98 -12.93
CA HIS A 423 -10.71 25.11 -13.72
C HIS A 423 -9.36 24.84 -14.42
N TYR A 424 -8.53 23.98 -13.83
CA TYR A 424 -7.18 23.70 -14.29
C TYR A 424 -7.10 22.51 -15.24
N ILE A 425 -8.11 21.65 -15.28
CA ILE A 425 -8.13 20.50 -16.18
C ILE A 425 -7.97 20.95 -17.65
N GLY A 426 -7.03 20.33 -18.36
CA GLY A 426 -6.65 20.68 -19.72
C GLY A 426 -5.76 21.92 -19.85
N ARG A 427 -5.31 22.54 -18.75
CA ARG A 427 -4.35 23.67 -18.80
C ARG A 427 -2.93 23.17 -18.72
N TYR A 428 -2.05 23.84 -19.45
CA TYR A 428 -0.63 23.51 -19.48
C TYR A 428 0.08 23.99 -18.20
N SER A 429 0.76 23.08 -17.49
CA SER A 429 1.54 23.35 -16.26
C SER A 429 2.88 24.04 -16.52
N GLY A 430 3.18 24.38 -17.78
CA GLY A 430 4.40 25.07 -18.19
C GLY A 430 5.52 24.10 -18.61
N THR A 431 5.99 23.25 -17.71
CA THR A 431 7.22 22.46 -17.96
C THR A 431 6.98 20.96 -18.13
N ILE A 432 5.88 20.42 -17.61
CA ILE A 432 5.70 18.97 -17.42
C ILE A 432 4.49 18.41 -18.18
N GLY A 433 3.58 19.26 -18.66
CA GLY A 433 2.45 18.81 -19.48
C GLY A 433 1.16 19.53 -19.13
N TYR A 434 0.02 18.89 -19.36
CA TYR A 434 -1.29 19.43 -19.04
C TYR A 434 -1.78 18.92 -17.68
N TYR A 435 -2.51 19.71 -16.91
CA TYR A 435 -3.25 19.15 -15.78
C TYR A 435 -4.41 18.31 -16.32
N GLY A 436 -4.72 17.20 -15.67
CA GLY A 436 -5.72 16.27 -16.17
C GLY A 436 -5.71 14.91 -15.49
N PHE A 437 -6.52 14.02 -16.05
CA PHE A 437 -6.67 12.64 -15.63
C PHE A 437 -5.84 11.77 -16.57
N TYR A 438 -4.92 11.00 -16.02
CA TYR A 438 -3.99 10.16 -16.75
C TYR A 438 -4.35 8.70 -16.56
N GLN A 439 -4.98 8.09 -17.57
CA GLN A 439 -5.44 6.71 -17.48
C GLN A 439 -4.28 5.76 -17.18
N VAL A 440 -4.46 4.92 -16.18
CA VAL A 440 -3.51 3.84 -15.88
C VAL A 440 -3.76 2.72 -16.89
N GLU A 441 -2.80 2.49 -17.79
CA GLU A 441 -2.93 1.47 -18.83
C GLU A 441 -3.12 0.07 -18.22
N GLU A 442 -3.99 -0.74 -18.84
CA GLU A 442 -4.05 -2.17 -18.58
C GLU A 442 -2.73 -2.81 -19.01
N ALA A 443 -2.17 -3.70 -18.20
CA ALA A 443 -1.00 -4.47 -18.62
C ALA A 443 -1.38 -5.22 -19.90
N ALA A 444 -0.63 -5.01 -20.98
CA ALA A 444 -0.84 -5.74 -22.23
C ALA A 444 -0.74 -7.25 -21.94
N THR A 445 -1.89 -7.93 -21.96
CA THR A 445 -2.04 -9.37 -21.65
C THR A 445 -1.38 -10.26 -22.68
#